data_AF-A0A962C3I6-F1
#
_entry.id   AF-A0A962C3I6-F1
#
_cell.length_a   1.000
_cell.length_b   1.000
_cell.length_c   1.000
_cell.angle_alpha   90.00
_cell.angle_beta   90.00
_cell.angle_gamma   90.00
#
_symmetry.space_group_name_H-M   'P 1'
#
loop_
_entity.id
_entity.type
_entity.pdbx_description
1 polymer ?
#
loop_
_entity_poly.entity_id
_entity_poly.type
_entity_poly.pdbx_seq_one_letter_code
_entity_poly.pdbx_strand_id
1 'polypeptide(L)'
;MDFRSKSSLARLLALLCLWILPAAASAQTYTYSIYVDSDARADTGCNEGAVAGAEVRLDVTASGGLTPQVLQVARSRCSSGAFGAAANIGGGYPVGADNGVAGSDVIELADDLSQLASPGSPSLVFSIVATSTSGQDTLLTVDGSPGGAPIALGLP
;
A
#
# COMPACT_ATOMS: atom_id res chain seq x y z
N MET A 1 -38.72 -40.73 -33.51
CA MET A 1 -37.66 -40.91 -32.49
C MET A 1 -36.75 -39.68 -32.53
N ASP A 2 -36.39 -39.16 -31.35
CA ASP A 2 -35.15 -38.42 -31.05
C ASP A 2 -34.87 -36.98 -31.55
N PHE A 3 -35.74 -36.02 -31.23
CA PHE A 3 -35.36 -34.59 -31.20
C PHE A 3 -35.26 -33.96 -29.80
N ARG A 4 -35.77 -34.60 -28.74
CA ARG A 4 -35.76 -34.04 -27.35
C ARG A 4 -34.46 -34.27 -26.56
N SER A 5 -33.62 -35.22 -26.98
CA SER A 5 -32.40 -35.63 -26.26
C SER A 5 -31.24 -34.62 -26.38
N LYS A 6 -31.06 -34.01 -27.57
CA LYS A 6 -29.88 -33.18 -27.87
C LYS A 6 -29.86 -31.85 -27.11
N SER A 7 -31.02 -31.23 -26.85
CA SER A 7 -31.07 -29.97 -26.10
C SER A 7 -30.85 -30.16 -24.59
N SER A 8 -31.25 -31.30 -24.05
CA SER A 8 -31.06 -31.64 -22.64
C SER A 8 -29.59 -31.95 -22.35
N LEU A 9 -28.90 -32.64 -23.27
CA LEU A 9 -27.48 -32.93 -23.13
C LEU A 9 -26.63 -31.65 -23.20
N ALA A 10 -26.94 -30.74 -24.14
CA ALA A 10 -26.25 -29.45 -24.27
C ALA A 10 -26.43 -28.55 -23.02
N ARG A 11 -27.63 -28.55 -22.42
CA ARG A 11 -27.90 -27.84 -21.17
C ARG A 11 -27.15 -28.45 -19.98
N LEU A 12 -27.10 -29.79 -19.90
CA LEU A 12 -26.37 -30.48 -18.85
C LEU A 12 -24.85 -30.22 -18.97
N LEU A 13 -24.32 -30.22 -20.19
CA LEU A 13 -22.91 -29.88 -20.45
C LEU A 13 -22.61 -28.42 -20.09
N ALA A 14 -23.50 -27.49 -20.44
CA ALA A 14 -23.32 -26.07 -20.10
C ALA A 14 -23.36 -25.82 -18.58
N LEU A 15 -24.27 -26.50 -17.87
CA LEU A 15 -24.33 -26.46 -16.40
C LEU A 15 -23.08 -27.08 -15.76
N LEU A 16 -22.58 -28.20 -16.29
CA LEU A 16 -21.36 -28.83 -15.81
C LEU A 16 -20.12 -27.95 -16.07
N CYS A 17 -20.02 -27.29 -17.22
CA CYS A 17 -18.94 -26.34 -17.51
C CYS A 17 -18.97 -25.10 -16.60
N LEU A 18 -20.15 -24.65 -16.15
CA LEU A 18 -20.27 -23.55 -15.18
C LEU A 18 -19.80 -23.93 -13.77
N TRP A 19 -19.88 -25.23 -13.43
CA TRP A 19 -19.43 -25.76 -12.13
C TRP A 19 -17.93 -26.04 -12.07
N ILE A 20 -17.24 -26.15 -13.21
CA ILE A 20 -15.80 -26.49 -13.30
C ILE A 20 -14.92 -25.25 -13.55
N LEU A 21 -15.43 -24.03 -13.37
CA LEU A 21 -14.60 -22.83 -13.36
C LEU A 21 -14.30 -22.43 -11.91
N PRO A 22 -13.28 -23.01 -11.24
CA PRO A 22 -12.66 -22.31 -10.14
C PRO A 22 -11.95 -21.12 -10.77
N ALA A 23 -12.62 -19.97 -10.81
CA ALA A 23 -11.92 -18.70 -10.92
C ALA A 23 -11.06 -18.60 -9.67
N ALA A 24 -9.82 -19.10 -9.73
CA ALA A 24 -8.78 -18.76 -8.78
C ALA A 24 -8.55 -17.25 -8.96
N ALA A 25 -9.38 -16.45 -8.30
CA ALA A 25 -9.07 -15.07 -8.04
C ALA A 25 -7.88 -15.10 -7.09
N SER A 26 -6.67 -15.16 -7.65
CA SER A 26 -5.47 -14.89 -6.88
C SER A 26 -5.63 -13.48 -6.35
N ALA A 27 -5.84 -13.35 -5.04
CA ALA A 27 -5.81 -12.06 -4.39
C ALA A 27 -4.39 -11.53 -4.57
N GLN A 28 -4.20 -10.64 -5.54
CA GLN A 28 -2.93 -10.00 -5.80
C GLN A 28 -2.56 -9.19 -4.57
N THR A 29 -1.32 -9.33 -4.11
CA THR A 29 -0.79 -8.46 -3.05
C THR A 29 -0.04 -7.30 -3.68
N TYR A 30 -0.21 -6.12 -3.11
CA TYR A 30 0.46 -4.89 -3.49
C TYR A 30 1.30 -4.41 -2.32
N THR A 31 2.49 -3.89 -2.62
CA THR A 31 3.45 -3.43 -1.62
C THR A 31 3.69 -1.94 -1.77
N TYR A 32 3.56 -1.24 -0.66
CA TYR A 32 3.83 0.19 -0.54
C TYR A 32 4.84 0.42 0.58
N SER A 33 5.71 1.40 0.42
CA SER A 33 6.58 1.89 1.49
C SER A 33 6.26 3.36 1.74
N ILE A 34 5.96 3.70 2.99
CA ILE A 34 5.77 5.08 3.44
C ILE A 34 6.99 5.45 4.26
N TYR A 35 7.74 6.41 3.77
CA TYR A 35 8.93 6.94 4.41
C TYR A 35 8.55 8.18 5.20
N VAL A 36 9.07 8.28 6.42
CA VAL A 36 8.84 9.40 7.32
C VAL A 36 10.19 10.02 7.65
N ASP A 37 10.43 11.20 7.10
CA ASP A 37 11.43 12.14 7.59
C ASP A 37 10.83 12.80 8.84
N SER A 38 11.38 12.38 9.97
CA SER A 38 10.84 12.61 11.31
C SER A 38 11.33 13.93 11.90
N ASP A 39 12.39 14.50 11.33
CA ASP A 39 12.99 15.77 11.76
C ASP A 39 12.93 16.89 10.70
N ALA A 40 12.31 16.60 9.56
CA ALA A 40 12.14 17.47 8.40
C ALA A 40 13.48 17.92 7.79
N ARG A 41 14.48 17.05 7.76
CA ARG A 41 15.80 17.31 7.17
C ARG A 41 16.21 16.18 6.21
N ALA A 42 16.23 16.53 4.93
CA ALA A 42 16.62 15.62 3.86
C ALA A 42 18.11 15.17 3.92
N ASP A 43 18.95 15.79 4.74
CA ASP A 43 20.37 15.46 4.90
C ASP A 43 20.65 14.52 6.09
N THR A 44 19.63 14.10 6.84
CA THR A 44 19.72 13.08 7.88
C THR A 44 19.08 11.75 7.44
N GLY A 45 18.80 10.85 8.39
CA GLY A 45 18.11 9.60 8.09
C GLY A 45 18.78 8.68 7.05
N CYS A 46 17.92 7.95 6.35
CA CYS A 46 18.26 6.96 5.34
C CYS A 46 17.76 7.43 3.98
N ASN A 47 18.54 7.09 2.94
CA ASN A 47 18.19 7.38 1.56
C ASN A 47 17.90 6.07 0.82
N GLU A 48 16.74 5.98 0.16
CA GLU A 48 16.37 4.85 -0.69
C GLU A 48 15.75 5.35 -2.00
N GLY A 49 16.45 5.08 -3.12
CA GLY A 49 16.03 5.59 -4.42
C GLY A 49 16.01 7.11 -4.45
N ALA A 50 14.83 7.69 -4.73
CA ALA A 50 14.62 9.14 -4.75
C ALA A 50 14.20 9.71 -3.38
N VAL A 51 13.96 8.86 -2.38
CA VAL A 51 13.62 9.30 -1.03
C VAL A 51 14.91 9.62 -0.27
N ALA A 52 14.96 10.81 0.31
CA ALA A 52 16.07 11.27 1.15
C ALA A 52 15.57 11.61 2.54
N GLY A 53 16.41 11.45 3.57
CA GLY A 53 16.09 11.98 4.90
C GLY A 53 15.24 11.10 5.81
N ALA A 54 14.92 9.85 5.45
CA ALA A 54 13.88 9.12 6.18
C ALA A 54 14.41 8.40 7.43
N GLU A 55 13.89 8.73 8.62
CA GLU A 55 14.21 8.00 9.86
C GLU A 55 13.35 6.75 10.06
N VAL A 56 12.14 6.71 9.49
CA VAL A 56 11.22 5.57 9.61
C VAL A 56 10.70 5.15 8.24
N ARG A 57 10.57 3.85 8.02
CA ARG A 57 9.87 3.27 6.86
C ARG A 57 8.77 2.34 7.33
N LEU A 58 7.56 2.55 6.83
CA LEU A 58 6.42 1.67 7.00
C LEU A 58 6.22 0.87 5.71
N ASP A 59 6.46 -0.43 5.78
CA ASP A 59 6.22 -1.36 4.68
C ASP A 59 4.81 -1.94 4.82
N VAL A 60 3.96 -1.64 3.84
CA VAL A 60 2.54 -1.98 3.81
C VAL A 60 2.31 -3.05 2.74
N THR A 61 1.70 -4.16 3.13
CA THR A 61 1.20 -5.17 2.19
C THR A 61 -0.32 -5.13 2.19
N ALA A 62 -0.93 -4.88 1.03
CA ALA A 62 -2.38 -4.86 0.85
C ALA A 62 -2.83 -5.95 -0.11
N SER A 63 -4.03 -6.51 0.10
CA SER A 63 -4.67 -7.43 -0.84
C SER A 63 -5.61 -6.69 -1.79
N GLY A 64 -5.65 -7.13 -3.05
CA GLY A 64 -6.74 -6.82 -3.98
C GLY A 64 -7.94 -7.76 -3.84
N GLY A 65 -8.84 -7.71 -4.81
CA GLY A 65 -10.03 -8.57 -4.90
C GLY A 65 -11.31 -7.88 -4.44
N LEU A 66 -12.34 -8.69 -4.13
CA LEU A 66 -13.68 -8.18 -3.78
C LEU A 66 -13.75 -7.50 -2.40
N THR A 67 -12.83 -7.84 -1.50
CA THR A 67 -12.74 -7.29 -0.14
C THR A 67 -11.28 -6.93 0.15
N PRO A 68 -10.74 -5.88 -0.51
CA PRO A 68 -9.35 -5.50 -0.33
C PRO A 68 -9.11 -4.97 1.09
N GLN A 69 -7.92 -5.21 1.63
CA GLN A 69 -7.53 -4.76 2.97
C GLN A 69 -6.00 -4.69 3.07
N VAL A 70 -5.49 -3.92 4.03
CA VAL A 70 -4.09 -4.01 4.43
C VAL A 70 -3.91 -5.29 5.22
N LEU A 71 -3.06 -6.18 4.73
CA LEU A 71 -2.73 -7.44 5.39
C LEU A 71 -1.71 -7.23 6.51
N GLN A 72 -0.72 -6.36 6.27
CA GLN A 72 0.36 -6.13 7.20
C GLN A 72 0.92 -4.72 7.06
N VAL A 73 1.30 -4.14 8.19
CA VAL A 73 2.15 -2.95 8.28
C VAL A 73 3.36 -3.29 9.14
N ALA A 74 4.55 -3.13 8.59
CA ALA A 74 5.80 -3.35 9.30
C ALA A 74 6.62 -2.06 9.36
N ARG A 75 7.22 -1.77 10.51
CA ARG A 75 8.06 -0.59 10.71
C ARG A 75 9.53 -0.96 10.77
N SER A 76 10.32 -0.27 9.96
CA SER A 76 11.79 -0.26 10.02
C SER A 76 12.28 1.10 10.48
N ARG A 77 13.40 1.14 11.21
CA ARG A 77 14.04 2.39 11.64
C ARG A 77 15.39 2.54 10.96
N CYS A 78 15.68 3.76 10.55
CA CYS A 78 16.99 4.11 10.06
C CYS A 78 18.00 4.10 11.19
N SER A 79 19.14 3.45 10.96
CA SER A 79 20.31 3.57 11.81
C SER A 79 21.54 3.54 10.93
N SER A 80 22.42 4.54 11.09
CA SER A 80 23.69 4.61 10.37
C SER A 80 23.53 4.57 8.84
N GLY A 81 22.47 5.18 8.30
CA GLY A 81 22.21 5.30 6.86
C GLY A 81 21.59 4.06 6.20
N ALA A 82 21.17 3.05 6.97
CA ALA A 82 20.38 1.93 6.45
C ALA A 82 19.17 1.61 7.36
N PHE A 83 18.08 1.15 6.74
CA PHE A 83 16.94 0.63 7.50
C PHE A 83 17.27 -0.72 8.12
N GLY A 84 17.01 -0.83 9.42
CA GLY A 84 17.15 -2.08 10.16
C GLY A 84 16.04 -3.09 9.86
N ALA A 85 15.99 -4.16 10.65
CA ALA A 85 14.95 -5.17 10.53
C ALA A 85 13.56 -4.58 10.83
N ALA A 86 12.58 -4.97 10.02
CA ALA A 86 11.20 -4.54 10.17
C ALA A 86 10.51 -5.28 11.32
N ALA A 87 9.73 -4.56 12.13
CA ALA A 87 8.83 -5.12 13.14
C ALA A 87 7.38 -5.00 12.67
N ASN A 88 6.59 -6.07 12.75
CA ASN A 88 5.16 -6.00 12.45
C ASN A 88 4.44 -5.16 13.51
N ILE A 89 3.65 -4.18 13.08
CA ILE A 89 2.92 -3.26 13.96
C ILE A 89 1.40 -3.28 13.73
N GLY A 90 0.90 -3.96 12.69
CA GLY A 90 -0.54 -3.99 12.44
C GLY A 90 -0.96 -4.63 11.13
N GLY A 91 -2.27 -4.56 10.86
CA GLY A 91 -2.95 -5.14 9.70
C GLY A 91 -4.46 -5.16 9.92
N GLY A 92 -5.21 -5.58 8.90
CA GLY A 92 -6.67 -5.59 8.89
C GLY A 92 -7.31 -4.21 8.64
N TYR A 93 -6.54 -3.22 8.18
CA TYR A 93 -7.04 -1.89 7.88
C TYR A 93 -7.79 -1.87 6.53
N PRO A 94 -8.79 -0.99 6.36
CA PRO A 94 -9.56 -0.94 5.13
C PRO A 94 -8.72 -0.47 3.94
N VAL A 95 -9.00 -1.09 2.80
CA VAL A 95 -8.67 -0.57 1.47
C VAL A 95 -9.99 -0.37 0.77
N GLY A 96 -10.18 0.78 0.13
CA GLY A 96 -11.46 1.15 -0.45
C GLY A 96 -11.31 1.96 -1.72
N ALA A 97 -12.16 1.67 -2.70
CA ALA A 97 -12.34 2.54 -3.85
C ALA A 97 -13.35 3.63 -3.49
N ASP A 98 -13.09 4.87 -3.92
CA ASP A 98 -13.97 6.03 -3.74
C ASP A 98 -14.36 6.38 -2.28
N ASN A 99 -13.68 5.81 -1.27
CA ASN A 99 -14.02 5.98 0.14
C ASN A 99 -13.34 7.20 0.80
N GLY A 100 -12.41 7.84 0.10
CA GLY A 100 -11.60 8.96 0.58
C GLY A 100 -12.18 10.33 0.31
N VAL A 101 -11.39 11.36 0.61
CA VAL A 101 -11.76 12.76 0.37
C VAL A 101 -12.01 12.97 -1.12
N ALA A 102 -13.14 13.62 -1.44
CA ALA A 102 -13.59 13.87 -2.81
C ALA A 102 -13.73 12.60 -3.69
N GLY A 103 -13.98 11.43 -3.08
CA GLY A 103 -14.10 10.16 -3.81
C GLY A 103 -12.75 9.57 -4.22
N SER A 104 -11.67 9.91 -3.51
CA SER A 104 -10.37 9.26 -3.75
C SER A 104 -10.37 7.83 -3.25
N ASP A 105 -9.55 6.98 -3.86
CA ASP A 105 -9.25 5.65 -3.31
C ASP A 105 -8.41 5.78 -2.03
N VAL A 106 -8.54 4.81 -1.11
CA VAL A 106 -7.86 4.82 0.19
C VAL A 106 -7.18 3.49 0.51
N ILE A 107 -6.01 3.60 1.12
CA ILE A 107 -5.31 2.54 1.83
C ILE A 107 -5.04 3.10 3.23
N GLU A 108 -5.73 2.58 4.24
CA GLU A 108 -5.59 3.06 5.60
C GLU A 108 -4.56 2.24 6.39
N LEU A 109 -3.86 2.90 7.31
CA LEU A 109 -2.99 2.28 8.30
C LEU A 109 -2.81 3.23 9.48
N ALA A 110 -2.27 2.72 10.57
CA ALA A 110 -1.95 3.50 11.75
C ALA A 110 -0.59 3.14 12.33
N ASP A 111 0.04 4.13 12.95
CA ASP A 111 1.16 3.98 13.85
C ASP A 111 1.06 5.05 14.96
N ASP A 112 1.74 4.82 16.08
CA ASP A 112 1.83 5.78 17.17
C ASP A 112 2.69 6.98 16.75
N LEU A 113 2.18 8.20 16.97
CA LEU A 113 2.95 9.42 16.67
C LEU A 113 4.31 9.45 17.40
N SER A 114 4.36 8.91 18.63
CA SER A 114 5.61 8.79 19.41
C SER A 114 6.66 7.88 18.76
N GLN A 115 6.25 7.04 17.82
CA GLN A 115 7.16 6.17 17.06
C GLN A 115 7.64 6.83 15.77
N LEU A 116 6.96 7.87 15.31
CA LEU A 116 7.26 8.59 14.06
C LEU A 116 7.93 9.94 14.29
N ALA A 117 7.65 10.62 15.40
CA ALA A 117 8.15 11.98 15.63
C ALA A 117 9.53 12.00 16.28
N SER A 118 10.39 12.90 15.79
CA SER A 118 11.63 13.28 16.46
C SER A 118 11.39 14.46 17.40
N PRO A 119 11.97 14.46 18.63
CA PRO A 119 11.85 15.60 19.54
C PRO A 119 12.33 16.91 18.90
N GLY A 120 11.50 17.95 18.99
CA GLY A 120 11.80 19.27 18.46
C GLY A 120 11.57 19.45 16.95
N SER A 121 11.10 18.40 16.25
CA SER A 121 10.68 18.52 14.86
C SER A 121 9.39 19.33 14.74
N PRO A 122 9.28 20.26 13.76
CA PRO A 122 8.04 21.00 13.50
C PRO A 122 7.00 20.17 12.73
N SER A 123 7.41 19.10 12.05
CA SER A 123 6.55 18.33 11.15
C SER A 123 7.12 16.96 10.85
N LEU A 124 6.25 16.03 10.44
CA LEU A 124 6.65 14.84 9.70
C LEU A 124 6.55 15.13 8.20
N VAL A 125 7.54 14.71 7.43
CA VAL A 125 7.50 14.76 5.96
C VAL A 125 7.41 13.33 5.42
N PHE A 126 6.45 13.10 4.53
CA PHE A 126 6.14 11.78 3.99
C PHE A 126 6.58 11.66 2.53
N SER A 127 7.08 10.48 2.19
CA SER A 127 7.23 10.03 0.80
C SER A 127 6.59 8.66 0.65
N ILE A 128 5.83 8.44 -0.41
CA ILE A 128 5.12 7.19 -0.65
C ILE A 128 5.67 6.54 -1.91
N VAL A 129 6.05 5.26 -1.79
CA VAL A 129 6.57 4.47 -2.91
C VAL A 129 5.70 3.23 -3.09
N ALA A 130 5.06 3.11 -4.25
CA ALA A 130 4.35 1.91 -4.65
C ALA A 130 5.27 1.04 -5.51
N THR A 131 5.42 -0.23 -5.15
CA THR A 131 6.28 -1.17 -5.89
C THR A 131 5.48 -2.36 -6.39
N SER A 132 5.75 -2.75 -7.64
CA SER A 132 5.21 -3.94 -8.30
C SER A 132 6.34 -4.73 -8.97
N THR A 133 6.04 -5.92 -9.49
CA THR A 133 7.00 -6.70 -10.28
C THR A 133 7.41 -6.02 -11.59
N SER A 134 6.61 -5.07 -12.09
CA SER A 134 6.81 -4.42 -13.39
C SER A 134 7.34 -2.98 -13.28
N GLY A 135 7.44 -2.42 -12.08
CA GLY A 135 7.85 -1.04 -11.90
C GLY A 135 7.53 -0.48 -10.53
N GLN A 136 7.92 0.78 -10.37
CA GLN A 136 7.77 1.56 -9.14
C GLN A 136 7.19 2.93 -9.49
N ASP A 137 6.33 3.43 -8.61
CA ASP A 137 5.83 4.80 -8.61
C ASP A 137 6.21 5.46 -7.28
N THR A 138 6.59 6.74 -7.32
CA THR A 138 7.12 7.48 -6.17
C THR A 138 6.49 8.85 -6.10
N LEU A 139 5.79 9.10 -5.00
CA LEU A 139 5.17 10.37 -4.67
C LEU A 139 5.96 11.05 -3.55
N LEU A 140 6.73 12.07 -3.91
CA LEU A 140 7.56 12.85 -2.97
C LEU A 140 6.91 14.18 -2.55
N THR A 141 5.93 14.63 -3.33
CA THR A 141 5.27 15.93 -3.18
C THR A 141 3.76 15.74 -3.27
N VAL A 142 2.99 16.72 -2.81
CA VAL A 142 1.51 16.64 -2.73
C VAL A 142 0.83 16.36 -4.07
N ASP A 143 1.49 16.67 -5.19
CA ASP A 143 0.96 16.53 -6.55
C ASP A 143 1.90 15.72 -7.47
N GLY A 144 3.00 15.18 -6.94
CA GLY A 144 4.01 14.45 -7.70
C GLY A 144 4.89 15.33 -8.61
N SER A 145 4.75 16.65 -8.57
CA SER A 145 5.60 17.55 -9.35
C SER A 145 7.03 17.60 -8.81
N PRO A 146 8.06 17.60 -9.68
CA PRO A 146 9.45 17.79 -9.24
C PRO A 146 9.61 19.15 -8.54
N GLY A 147 10.04 19.14 -7.28
CA GLY A 147 10.22 20.34 -6.46
C GLY A 147 8.92 20.97 -5.94
N GLY A 148 7.78 20.27 -6.06
CA GLY A 148 6.51 20.67 -5.45
C GLY A 148 6.53 20.68 -3.91
N ALA A 149 5.41 21.08 -3.31
CA ALA A 149 5.28 21.13 -1.86
C ALA A 149 5.37 19.71 -1.24
N PRO A 150 6.05 19.54 -0.10
CA PRO A 150 6.16 18.24 0.55
C PRO A 150 4.82 17.78 1.12
N ILE A 151 4.64 16.47 1.23
CA ILE A 151 3.52 15.89 2.00
C ILE A 151 3.90 16.00 3.47
N ALA A 152 3.29 16.93 4.21
CA ALA A 152 3.69 17.22 5.58
C ALA A 152 2.53 17.16 6.57
N LEU A 153 2.80 16.62 7.76
CA LEU A 153 1.92 16.71 8.93
C LEU A 153 2.60 17.61 9.97
N GLY A 154 2.00 18.76 10.28
CA GLY A 154 2.48 19.64 11.34
C GLY A 154 2.35 18.97 12.72
N LEU A 155 3.38 19.10 13.54
CA LEU A 155 3.41 18.59 14.91
C LEU A 155 2.98 19.69 15.91
N PRO A 156 2.29 19.31 17.00
CA PRO A 156 1.83 20.24 18.02
C PRO A 156 2.97 20.85 18.86
#